data_AF-A0A6F9DR71-F1
#
_entry.id   AF-A0A6F9DR71-F1
#
_cell.length_a   1.000
_cell.length_b   1.000
_cell.length_c   1.000
_cell.angle_alpha   90.00
_cell.angle_beta   90.00
_cell.angle_gamma   90.00
#
_symmetry.space_group_name_H-M   'P 1'
#
loop_
_entity.id
_entity.type
_entity.pdbx_description
1 polymer ?
#
loop_
_entity_poly.entity_id
_entity_poly.type
_entity_poly.pdbx_seq_one_letter_code
_entity_poly.pdbx_strand_id
1 'polypeptide(L)'
;MVANQKVSRGRNQSKKNETTAKATINGSEKKALKRPLSSTSTDQDSKKRRLSVIYDLEAQPSGVLLTLGQGDVGQLGLGDEILSRKKPAIVSELSDNPMTKIAAGGMHTICLTKENEVYSFGCNDEFALGRITNDENSEYEPGIVDGPLTKIKVVHITAGDSHTAALSNDGSVFVWGSFRDSHGKLGLIKQGEDCKCPTRLDSMKDAVVSIASGNDHIVMVSAVGTVFTFGCAEQGQLGRIARYFTDRGGRRSSNSFLRPCKVSIPRVNKSRSLIVQAFCGAYSTWVIAKDGSVFGFGLNNYNQLGFPDSENRYLPELVPALSGKSWKQLAAGQHHTLCLNQEGKVYALGRGDYGRLGLGEDIEQADTPTHIPSLTDIVSVAANGCVSFAIDKAGAGYGWGIGTNLQLTTGDEDDVWEPVKLTGRNLETRQVAQVGCGGQHTVIIATDRTEEK
;
A
#
# COMPACT_ATOMS: atom_id res chain seq x y z
N MET A 1 -30.26 -66.37 -22.77
CA MET A 1 -28.85 -66.66 -22.44
C MET A 1 -28.38 -65.64 -21.42
N VAL A 2 -28.04 -66.14 -20.22
CA VAL A 2 -27.02 -65.68 -19.24
C VAL A 2 -27.03 -64.21 -18.79
N ALA A 3 -26.87 -63.82 -17.53
CA ALA A 3 -27.13 -64.33 -16.18
C ALA A 3 -26.70 -63.21 -15.20
N ASN A 4 -27.40 -63.09 -14.07
CA ASN A 4 -27.06 -62.27 -12.91
C ASN A 4 -25.72 -62.65 -12.25
N GLN A 5 -25.07 -61.69 -11.57
CA GLN A 5 -24.62 -61.92 -10.18
C GLN A 5 -24.37 -60.62 -9.40
N LYS A 6 -25.17 -60.43 -8.34
CA LYS A 6 -24.91 -59.59 -7.15
C LYS A 6 -23.91 -60.33 -6.25
N VAL A 7 -23.02 -59.59 -5.57
CA VAL A 7 -22.50 -60.02 -4.26
C VAL A 7 -22.37 -58.82 -3.32
N SER A 8 -23.10 -58.90 -2.22
CA SER A 8 -23.02 -58.14 -0.98
C SER A 8 -22.15 -58.88 0.05
N ARG A 9 -21.30 -58.18 0.81
CA ARG A 9 -20.78 -58.57 2.14
C ARG A 9 -20.47 -57.26 2.89
N GLY A 10 -20.80 -57.01 4.15
CA GLY A 10 -21.14 -57.86 5.29
C GLY A 10 -20.35 -57.34 6.50
N ARG A 11 -21.02 -56.69 7.45
CA ARG A 11 -20.48 -56.26 8.76
C ARG A 11 -19.99 -57.48 9.56
N ASN A 12 -18.91 -57.32 10.34
CA ASN A 12 -18.84 -57.93 11.67
C ASN A 12 -17.83 -57.24 12.60
N GLN A 13 -18.32 -56.95 13.82
CA GLN A 13 -17.56 -56.54 15.00
C GLN A 13 -16.91 -57.76 15.65
N SER A 14 -15.75 -57.57 16.30
CA SER A 14 -15.42 -58.33 17.51
C SER A 14 -14.43 -57.58 18.39
N LYS A 15 -14.84 -57.40 19.64
CA LYS A 15 -14.10 -56.88 20.81
C LYS A 15 -12.85 -57.72 21.12
N LYS A 16 -11.82 -57.10 21.71
CA LYS A 16 -10.92 -57.75 22.71
C LYS A 16 -10.19 -56.72 23.60
N ASN A 17 -10.68 -56.70 24.84
CA ASN A 17 -10.09 -56.46 26.17
C ASN A 17 -8.79 -55.65 26.39
N GLU A 18 -8.91 -54.76 27.38
CA GLU A 18 -7.88 -54.16 28.22
C GLU A 18 -7.09 -55.21 29.04
N THR A 19 -5.81 -54.93 29.27
CA THR A 19 -5.10 -55.31 30.50
C THR A 19 -4.03 -54.27 30.83
N THR A 20 -4.22 -53.64 32.00
CA THR A 20 -3.25 -52.85 32.76
C THR A 20 -2.05 -53.68 33.24
N ALA A 21 -0.85 -53.12 33.18
CA ALA A 21 0.24 -53.45 34.12
C ALA A 21 1.20 -52.27 34.31
N LYS A 22 1.48 -51.99 35.58
CA LYS A 22 2.31 -50.93 36.14
C LYS A 22 3.80 -51.24 35.97
N ALA A 23 4.62 -50.21 35.76
CA ALA A 23 6.05 -50.26 36.06
C ALA A 23 6.40 -49.12 37.03
N THR A 24 6.90 -49.54 38.19
CA THR A 24 7.33 -48.76 39.34
C THR A 24 8.78 -48.35 39.17
N ILE A 25 9.14 -47.08 39.42
CA ILE A 25 10.49 -46.71 39.83
C ILE A 25 10.39 -45.73 41.02
N ASN A 26 10.91 -46.20 42.17
CA ASN A 26 11.25 -45.45 43.38
C ASN A 26 12.22 -44.30 43.03
N GLY A 27 12.12 -43.07 43.51
CA GLY A 27 12.05 -42.68 44.92
C GLY A 27 13.40 -42.05 45.33
N SER A 28 13.47 -40.72 45.43
CA SER A 28 14.25 -40.03 46.47
C SER A 28 13.83 -38.56 46.60
N GLU A 29 13.64 -38.20 47.86
CA GLU A 29 13.00 -37.02 48.42
C GLU A 29 13.76 -35.70 48.18
N LYS A 30 13.04 -34.56 48.22
CA LYS A 30 13.23 -33.58 49.30
C LYS A 30 12.17 -32.45 49.31
N LYS A 31 11.34 -32.51 50.36
CA LYS A 31 10.73 -31.46 51.20
C LYS A 31 10.25 -30.15 50.58
N ALA A 32 8.92 -30.00 50.67
CA ALA A 32 8.18 -28.75 50.63
C ALA A 32 8.58 -27.78 51.76
N LEU A 33 8.66 -26.50 51.41
CA LEU A 33 8.58 -25.36 52.33
C LEU A 33 7.35 -24.54 51.94
N LYS A 34 6.29 -24.63 52.75
CA LYS A 34 5.16 -23.69 52.76
C LYS A 34 5.55 -22.46 53.57
N ARG A 35 5.33 -21.26 53.03
CA ARG A 35 5.10 -20.01 53.78
C ARG A 35 4.54 -18.91 52.84
N PRO A 36 3.87 -17.89 53.36
CA PRO A 36 2.41 -17.79 53.39
C PRO A 36 1.83 -16.75 52.41
N LEU A 37 0.52 -16.85 52.16
CA LEU A 37 -0.27 -15.77 51.60
C LEU A 37 -0.25 -14.57 52.56
N SER A 38 0.38 -13.48 52.14
CA SER A 38 0.16 -12.16 52.69
C SER A 38 -0.20 -11.20 51.57
N SER A 39 -1.47 -10.84 51.55
CA SER A 39 -2.04 -9.72 50.81
C SER A 39 -1.28 -8.43 51.09
N THR A 40 -0.66 -7.86 50.07
CA THR A 40 -0.48 -6.40 49.98
C THR A 40 -0.59 -6.01 48.52
N SER A 41 -1.65 -5.28 48.22
CA SER A 41 -1.90 -4.58 46.98
C SER A 41 -0.73 -3.65 46.67
N THR A 42 -0.01 -3.93 45.58
CA THR A 42 0.67 -2.88 44.83
C THR A 42 0.34 -3.08 43.37
N ASP A 43 -0.41 -2.11 42.88
CA ASP A 43 -0.79 -1.88 41.50
C ASP A 43 0.50 -1.78 40.65
N GLN A 44 1.00 -2.92 40.16
CA GLN A 44 1.98 -2.91 39.09
C GLN A 44 1.23 -2.95 37.77
N ASP A 45 0.81 -1.75 37.41
CA ASP A 45 0.75 -1.16 36.08
C ASP A 45 1.62 -1.95 35.09
N SER A 46 1.04 -3.04 34.58
CA SER A 46 1.53 -3.72 33.39
C SER A 46 1.26 -2.77 32.23
N LYS A 47 2.15 -1.78 32.10
CA LYS A 47 2.31 -1.01 30.88
C LYS A 47 2.55 -2.04 29.78
N LYS A 48 1.46 -2.46 29.14
CA LYS A 48 1.43 -2.81 27.72
C LYS A 48 2.28 -1.73 27.09
N ARG A 49 3.53 -2.05 26.75
CA ARG A 49 4.36 -1.20 25.92
C ARG A 49 3.49 -0.95 24.71
N ARG A 50 2.88 0.23 24.69
CA ARG A 50 2.02 0.67 23.61
C ARG A 50 2.92 0.50 22.40
N LEU A 51 2.53 -0.37 21.49
CA LEU A 51 3.15 -0.54 20.19
C LEU A 51 2.89 0.77 19.43
N SER A 52 3.49 1.88 19.89
CA SER A 52 3.64 3.12 19.13
C SER A 52 4.71 2.82 18.10
N VAL A 53 4.35 1.99 17.12
CA VAL A 53 5.28 1.52 16.12
C VAL A 53 5.19 2.44 14.92
N ILE A 54 6.33 3.07 14.62
CA ILE A 54 6.83 3.57 13.32
C ILE A 54 6.12 4.78 12.68
N TYR A 55 4.85 5.07 12.98
CA TYR A 55 4.31 6.40 12.64
C TYR A 55 4.70 7.34 13.75
N ASP A 56 5.68 8.21 13.47
CA ASP A 56 5.93 9.33 14.35
C ASP A 56 4.64 10.14 14.42
N LEU A 57 3.98 10.08 15.58
CA LEU A 57 2.81 10.89 15.89
C LEU A 57 3.21 12.36 16.11
N GLU A 58 4.49 12.70 15.89
CA GLU A 58 4.90 14.04 15.51
C GLU A 58 3.90 14.67 14.55
N ALA A 59 3.71 15.99 14.71
CA ALA A 59 2.76 16.76 13.92
C ALA A 59 3.11 16.62 12.43
N GLN A 60 2.41 15.69 11.76
CA GLN A 60 2.47 15.58 10.31
C GLN A 60 2.02 16.91 9.73
N PRO A 61 2.70 17.45 8.71
CA PRO A 61 2.28 18.70 8.10
C PRO A 61 0.84 18.55 7.63
N SER A 62 -0.03 19.42 8.15
CA SER A 62 -1.44 19.47 7.77
C SER A 62 -1.70 20.65 6.86
N GLY A 63 -2.67 20.53 5.97
CA GLY A 63 -2.95 21.59 5.01
C GLY A 63 -4.27 21.42 4.28
N VAL A 64 -4.52 22.34 3.35
CA VAL A 64 -5.69 22.28 2.47
C VAL A 64 -5.48 21.20 1.40
N LEU A 65 -6.58 20.57 0.98
CA LEU A 65 -6.57 19.61 -0.12
C LEU A 65 -6.70 20.35 -1.45
N LEU A 66 -5.75 20.12 -2.35
CA LEU A 66 -5.82 20.56 -3.74
C LEU A 66 -5.94 19.36 -4.69
N THR A 67 -6.74 19.49 -5.75
CA THR A 67 -6.89 18.50 -6.80
C THR A 67 -6.67 19.09 -8.19
N LEU A 68 -6.14 18.28 -9.11
CA LEU A 68 -5.99 18.60 -10.52
C LEU A 68 -5.97 17.33 -11.39
N GLY A 69 -6.10 17.53 -12.70
CA GLY A 69 -6.16 16.48 -13.72
C GLY A 69 -7.58 16.26 -14.23
N GLN A 70 -7.89 15.04 -14.65
CA GLN A 70 -9.23 14.63 -15.06
C GLN A 70 -10.11 14.30 -13.85
N GLY A 71 -11.41 14.51 -13.99
CA GLY A 71 -12.44 14.40 -12.96
C GLY A 71 -13.72 13.71 -13.42
N ASP A 72 -13.65 12.95 -14.52
CA ASP A 72 -14.82 12.36 -15.21
C ASP A 72 -15.73 11.51 -14.32
N VAL A 73 -15.20 10.97 -13.22
CA VAL A 73 -15.94 10.12 -12.27
C VAL A 73 -15.85 10.65 -10.84
N GLY A 74 -15.65 11.97 -10.68
CA GLY A 74 -15.68 12.63 -9.39
C GLY A 74 -14.38 12.60 -8.60
N GLN A 75 -13.29 12.07 -9.15
CA GLN A 75 -12.01 11.89 -8.44
C GLN A 75 -11.31 13.20 -8.04
N LEU A 76 -11.80 14.35 -8.55
CA LEU A 76 -11.38 15.69 -8.12
C LEU A 76 -12.10 16.19 -6.87
N GLY A 77 -13.29 15.68 -6.56
CA GLY A 77 -14.08 16.11 -5.39
C GLY A 77 -14.58 17.54 -5.49
N LEU A 78 -14.87 18.03 -6.70
CA LEU A 78 -15.25 19.42 -6.97
C LEU A 78 -16.69 19.55 -7.49
N GLY A 79 -17.53 18.53 -7.25
CA GLY A 79 -18.85 18.44 -7.86
C GLY A 79 -18.81 17.88 -9.30
N ASP A 80 -19.99 17.60 -9.83
CA ASP A 80 -20.24 16.95 -11.12
C ASP A 80 -20.06 17.87 -12.33
N GLU A 81 -20.15 19.19 -12.14
CA GLU A 81 -19.91 20.16 -13.21
C GLU A 81 -18.42 20.31 -13.59
N ILE A 82 -17.50 19.88 -12.72
CA ILE A 82 -16.05 20.08 -12.86
C ILE A 82 -15.37 18.78 -13.28
N LEU A 83 -15.30 18.58 -14.60
CA LEU A 83 -14.71 17.36 -15.19
C LEU A 83 -13.18 17.42 -15.37
N SER A 84 -12.57 18.61 -15.29
CA SER A 84 -11.11 18.72 -15.35
C SER A 84 -10.58 20.00 -14.71
N ARG A 85 -9.31 19.93 -14.27
CA ARG A 85 -8.56 21.05 -13.72
C ARG A 85 -7.10 21.01 -14.18
N LYS A 86 -6.67 22.04 -14.90
CA LYS A 86 -5.29 22.20 -15.40
C LYS A 86 -4.29 22.68 -14.35
N LYS A 87 -4.81 23.29 -13.28
CA LYS A 87 -4.03 23.84 -12.16
C LYS A 87 -4.68 23.39 -10.84
N PRO A 88 -3.91 23.30 -9.74
CA PRO A 88 -4.43 22.85 -8.45
C PRO A 88 -5.61 23.71 -7.97
N ALA A 89 -6.77 23.09 -7.77
CA ALA A 89 -7.97 23.71 -7.22
C ALA A 89 -8.19 23.24 -5.79
N ILE A 90 -8.65 24.13 -4.91
CA ILE A 90 -9.00 23.78 -3.52
C ILE A 90 -10.31 22.99 -3.55
N VAL A 91 -10.38 21.92 -2.77
CA VAL A 91 -11.64 21.23 -2.44
C VAL A 91 -12.31 21.99 -1.29
N SER A 92 -13.27 22.86 -1.63
CA SER A 92 -13.85 23.84 -0.71
C SER A 92 -14.51 23.22 0.51
N GLU A 93 -15.19 22.09 0.30
CA GLU A 93 -15.99 21.35 1.28
C GLU A 93 -15.14 20.79 2.42
N LEU A 94 -13.83 20.64 2.19
CA LEU A 94 -12.86 20.16 3.16
C LEU A 94 -11.94 21.26 3.71
N SER A 95 -12.15 22.53 3.34
CA SER A 95 -11.22 23.61 3.71
C SER A 95 -11.14 23.87 5.21
N ASP A 96 -12.22 23.61 5.95
CA ASP A 96 -12.28 23.75 7.41
C ASP A 96 -11.66 22.58 8.18
N ASN A 97 -11.34 21.48 7.48
CA ASN A 97 -10.78 20.26 8.05
C ASN A 97 -9.38 20.02 7.45
N PRO A 98 -8.28 20.38 8.12
CA PRO A 98 -6.94 20.20 7.57
C PRO A 98 -6.59 18.71 7.35
N MET A 99 -6.11 18.38 6.15
CA MET A 99 -5.67 17.03 5.80
C MET A 99 -4.29 16.73 6.35
N THR A 100 -4.08 15.52 6.87
CA THR A 100 -2.78 15.01 7.34
C THR A 100 -2.23 13.87 6.49
N LYS A 101 -3.11 13.14 5.78
CA LYS A 101 -2.72 12.12 4.80
C LYS A 101 -3.67 12.16 3.60
N ILE A 102 -3.10 11.92 2.43
CA ILE A 102 -3.83 11.69 1.18
C ILE A 102 -3.35 10.39 0.53
N ALA A 103 -4.24 9.73 -0.21
CA ALA A 103 -3.90 8.73 -1.21
C ALA A 103 -4.85 8.88 -2.41
N ALA A 104 -4.29 8.89 -3.62
CA ALA A 104 -5.07 8.82 -4.85
C ALA A 104 -4.98 7.38 -5.38
N GLY A 105 -6.14 6.74 -5.50
CA GLY A 105 -6.27 5.49 -6.23
C GLY A 105 -6.34 5.71 -7.73
N GLY A 106 -6.69 4.67 -8.49
CA GLY A 106 -6.81 4.77 -9.94
C GLY A 106 -7.80 5.86 -10.35
N MET A 107 -9.02 5.80 -9.81
CA MET A 107 -10.13 6.71 -10.15
C MET A 107 -10.87 7.25 -8.92
N HIS A 108 -10.23 7.25 -7.76
CA HIS A 108 -10.79 7.79 -6.51
C HIS A 108 -9.72 8.41 -5.62
N THR A 109 -10.16 9.18 -4.64
CA THR A 109 -9.31 9.85 -3.66
C THR A 109 -9.79 9.50 -2.25
N ILE A 110 -8.84 9.28 -1.35
CA ILE A 110 -9.09 9.16 0.09
C ILE A 110 -8.16 10.11 0.84
N CYS A 111 -8.70 10.73 1.89
CA CYS A 111 -7.97 11.66 2.72
C CYS A 111 -8.33 11.49 4.21
N LEU A 112 -7.37 11.83 5.07
CA LEU A 112 -7.45 11.73 6.53
C LEU A 112 -7.24 13.11 7.13
N THR A 113 -8.19 13.58 7.93
CA THR A 113 -8.13 14.87 8.61
C THR A 113 -7.30 14.81 9.88
N LYS A 114 -6.94 15.98 10.43
CA LYS A 114 -6.28 16.11 11.74
C LYS A 114 -7.18 15.62 12.89
N GLU A 115 -8.49 15.74 12.72
CA GLU A 115 -9.55 15.34 13.62
C GLU A 115 -9.87 13.83 13.53
N ASN A 116 -9.08 13.08 12.75
CA ASN A 116 -9.21 11.63 12.57
C ASN A 116 -10.50 11.22 11.82
N GLU A 117 -10.96 12.06 10.91
CA GLU A 117 -12.04 11.74 9.99
C GLU A 117 -11.45 11.28 8.65
N VAL A 118 -12.09 10.30 8.02
CA VAL A 118 -11.69 9.77 6.72
C VAL A 118 -12.73 10.20 5.70
N TYR A 119 -12.31 10.90 4.66
CA TYR A 119 -13.17 11.32 3.55
C TYR A 119 -12.76 10.62 2.26
N SER A 120 -13.73 10.33 1.39
CA SER A 120 -13.50 9.73 0.08
C SER A 120 -14.44 10.29 -0.99
N PHE A 121 -13.95 10.32 -2.24
CA PHE A 121 -14.68 10.78 -3.43
C PHE A 121 -14.07 10.19 -4.71
N GLY A 122 -14.84 10.11 -5.78
CA GLY A 122 -14.47 9.47 -7.05
C GLY A 122 -15.27 8.21 -7.36
N CYS A 123 -14.78 7.37 -8.28
CA CYS A 123 -15.49 6.18 -8.73
C CYS A 123 -15.82 5.22 -7.58
N ASN A 124 -17.11 4.85 -7.46
CA ASN A 124 -17.59 3.93 -6.42
C ASN A 124 -18.20 2.63 -6.98
N ASP A 125 -18.03 2.34 -8.27
CA ASP A 125 -18.57 1.12 -8.93
C ASP A 125 -18.10 -0.18 -8.26
N GLU A 126 -16.90 -0.15 -7.69
CA GLU A 126 -16.31 -1.26 -6.94
C GLU A 126 -16.29 -1.03 -5.43
N PHE A 127 -17.03 -0.04 -4.95
CA PHE A 127 -17.12 0.35 -3.55
C PHE A 127 -15.81 0.86 -2.95
N ALA A 128 -14.90 1.39 -3.77
CA ALA A 128 -13.59 1.89 -3.34
C ALA A 128 -13.70 3.08 -2.36
N LEU A 129 -14.83 3.79 -2.33
CA LEU A 129 -15.06 4.89 -1.41
C LEU A 129 -15.39 4.43 0.02
N GLY A 130 -15.92 3.21 0.19
CA GLY A 130 -16.24 2.66 1.51
C GLY A 130 -17.44 3.32 2.20
N ARG A 131 -18.22 4.11 1.45
CA ARG A 131 -19.43 4.81 1.89
C ARG A 131 -20.55 4.61 0.88
N ILE A 132 -21.77 4.91 1.30
CA ILE A 132 -22.96 4.85 0.45
C ILE A 132 -22.98 6.09 -0.45
N THR A 133 -23.24 5.88 -1.75
CA THR A 133 -23.37 6.93 -2.78
C THR A 133 -24.68 6.71 -3.55
N ASN A 134 -25.80 6.72 -2.82
CA ASN A 134 -27.11 6.45 -3.43
C ASN A 134 -27.78 7.73 -3.96
N ASP A 135 -27.42 8.88 -3.39
CA ASP A 135 -27.89 10.18 -3.86
C ASP A 135 -27.13 10.52 -5.15
N GLU A 136 -27.83 11.05 -6.14
CA GLU A 136 -27.25 11.41 -7.44
C GLU A 136 -26.01 12.29 -7.24
N ASN A 137 -24.90 11.90 -7.87
CA ASN A 137 -23.62 12.59 -7.89
C ASN A 137 -22.93 12.76 -6.52
N SER A 138 -23.39 12.09 -5.46
CA SER A 138 -22.75 12.11 -4.13
C SER A 138 -21.31 11.55 -4.10
N GLU A 139 -20.88 10.87 -5.17
CA GLU A 139 -19.51 10.43 -5.40
C GLU A 139 -18.58 11.53 -5.94
N TYR A 140 -19.12 12.59 -6.53
CA TYR A 140 -18.37 13.75 -7.03
C TYR A 140 -18.00 14.76 -5.94
N GLU A 141 -18.54 14.57 -4.74
CA GLU A 141 -18.28 15.39 -3.57
C GLU A 141 -17.56 14.58 -2.47
N PRO A 142 -16.71 15.21 -1.65
CA PRO A 142 -16.12 14.56 -0.49
C PRO A 142 -17.17 14.10 0.52
N GLY A 143 -17.19 12.80 0.83
CA GLY A 143 -18.08 12.24 1.83
C GLY A 143 -17.32 11.47 2.91
N ILE A 144 -17.85 11.50 4.15
CA ILE A 144 -17.27 10.78 5.28
C ILE A 144 -17.40 9.26 5.07
N VAL A 145 -16.31 8.54 5.34
CA VAL A 145 -16.27 7.08 5.44
C VAL A 145 -16.65 6.66 6.86
N ASP A 146 -17.94 6.49 7.09
CA ASP A 146 -18.49 6.12 8.39
C ASP A 146 -18.29 4.62 8.74
N GLY A 147 -18.72 4.20 9.92
CA GLY A 147 -18.73 2.82 10.38
C GLY A 147 -17.64 2.55 11.41
N PRO A 148 -16.78 1.53 11.21
CA PRO A 148 -15.78 1.18 12.21
C PRO A 148 -14.62 2.17 12.30
N LEU A 149 -14.37 2.97 11.25
CA LEU A 149 -13.26 3.93 11.22
C LEU A 149 -13.48 5.11 12.17
N THR A 150 -14.73 5.52 12.42
CA THR A 150 -15.05 6.63 13.34
C THR A 150 -14.80 6.28 14.81
N LYS A 151 -14.61 5.01 15.12
CA LYS A 151 -14.41 4.49 16.49
C LYS A 151 -12.96 4.16 16.81
N ILE A 152 -12.05 4.37 15.86
CA ILE A 152 -10.63 4.02 15.98
C ILE A 152 -9.78 5.20 15.52
N LYS A 153 -8.52 5.24 15.97
CA LYS A 153 -7.57 6.23 15.46
C LYS A 153 -6.87 5.68 14.22
N VAL A 154 -7.21 6.20 13.04
CA VAL A 154 -6.54 5.92 11.77
C VAL A 154 -5.21 6.69 11.74
N VAL A 155 -4.14 6.02 11.31
CA VAL A 155 -2.78 6.61 11.23
C VAL A 155 -2.21 6.57 9.82
N HIS A 156 -2.77 5.72 8.95
CA HIS A 156 -2.34 5.64 7.56
C HIS A 156 -3.48 5.16 6.66
N ILE A 157 -3.43 5.57 5.40
CA ILE A 157 -4.38 5.23 4.34
C ILE A 157 -3.61 4.94 3.06
N THR A 158 -4.11 4.01 2.25
CA THR A 158 -3.57 3.68 0.92
C THR A 158 -4.72 3.34 -0.02
N ALA A 159 -4.54 3.57 -1.31
CA ALA A 159 -5.54 3.28 -2.34
C ALA A 159 -4.87 2.60 -3.54
N GLY A 160 -5.58 1.67 -4.17
CA GLY A 160 -5.23 1.09 -5.47
C GLY A 160 -6.21 1.53 -6.56
N ASP A 161 -6.41 0.71 -7.59
CA ASP A 161 -7.31 1.02 -8.71
C ASP A 161 -8.78 0.91 -8.33
N SER A 162 -9.13 -0.04 -7.46
CA SER A 162 -10.51 -0.31 -7.07
C SER A 162 -10.67 -0.70 -5.60
N HIS A 163 -9.59 -0.60 -4.79
CA HIS A 163 -9.60 -0.89 -3.37
C HIS A 163 -8.99 0.25 -2.55
N THR A 164 -9.28 0.20 -1.26
CA THR A 164 -8.74 1.12 -0.27
C THR A 164 -8.42 0.37 1.01
N ALA A 165 -7.37 0.81 1.71
CA ALA A 165 -6.98 0.26 3.00
C ALA A 165 -6.62 1.36 4.00
N ALA A 166 -6.98 1.14 5.26
CA ALA A 166 -6.63 2.00 6.39
C ALA A 166 -5.93 1.20 7.49
N LEU A 167 -4.93 1.82 8.10
CA LEU A 167 -4.20 1.29 9.26
C LEU A 167 -4.54 2.13 10.48
N SER A 168 -4.91 1.46 11.57
CA SER A 168 -5.17 2.09 12.86
C SER A 168 -3.93 2.10 13.76
N ASN A 169 -3.95 2.95 14.79
CA ASN A 169 -2.87 3.11 15.75
C ASN A 169 -2.58 1.86 16.61
N ASP A 170 -3.51 0.92 16.70
CA ASP A 170 -3.32 -0.36 17.40
C ASP A 170 -2.76 -1.47 16.48
N GLY A 171 -2.58 -1.15 15.20
CA GLY A 171 -2.08 -2.07 14.18
C GLY A 171 -3.16 -2.92 13.50
N SER A 172 -4.45 -2.65 13.74
CA SER A 172 -5.54 -3.24 12.99
C SER A 172 -5.65 -2.61 11.60
N VAL A 173 -5.88 -3.44 10.58
CA VAL A 173 -6.04 -3.03 9.18
C VAL A 173 -7.49 -3.21 8.77
N PHE A 174 -8.02 -2.20 8.07
CA PHE A 174 -9.35 -2.19 7.48
C PHE A 174 -9.21 -2.06 5.97
N VAL A 175 -10.01 -2.81 5.22
CA VAL A 175 -10.00 -2.81 3.76
C VAL A 175 -11.42 -2.77 3.20
N TRP A 176 -11.59 -2.14 2.05
CA TRP A 176 -12.84 -2.11 1.30
C TRP A 176 -12.57 -1.91 -0.19
N GLY A 177 -13.62 -2.04 -1.00
CA GLY A 177 -13.52 -2.06 -2.46
C GLY A 177 -13.37 -3.48 -3.03
N SER A 178 -12.67 -3.60 -4.16
CA SER A 178 -12.36 -4.88 -4.80
C SER A 178 -11.01 -4.86 -5.53
N PHE A 179 -10.40 -6.04 -5.69
CA PHE A 179 -9.29 -6.23 -6.62
C PHE A 179 -9.80 -6.70 -7.99
N ARG A 180 -9.00 -6.44 -9.02
CA ARG A 180 -9.20 -6.92 -10.39
C ARG A 180 -7.98 -7.70 -10.89
N ASP A 181 -8.23 -8.56 -11.85
CA ASP A 181 -7.23 -9.30 -12.63
C ASP A 181 -7.58 -9.21 -14.13
N SER A 182 -6.82 -9.84 -15.02
CA SER A 182 -7.08 -9.80 -16.47
C SER A 182 -8.43 -10.42 -16.88
N HIS A 183 -9.13 -11.07 -15.96
CA HIS A 183 -10.43 -11.71 -16.15
C HIS A 183 -11.57 -10.93 -15.48
N GLY A 184 -11.30 -9.72 -14.99
CA GLY A 184 -12.25 -8.82 -14.36
C GLY A 184 -12.20 -8.81 -12.83
N LYS A 185 -13.35 -8.58 -12.19
CA LYS A 185 -13.46 -8.48 -10.72
C LYS A 185 -13.07 -9.78 -10.01
N LEU A 186 -12.14 -9.69 -9.07
CA LEU A 186 -11.67 -10.80 -8.25
C LEU A 186 -12.39 -10.86 -6.89
N GLY A 187 -12.73 -9.70 -6.31
CA GLY A 187 -13.20 -9.55 -4.93
C GLY A 187 -12.08 -9.00 -4.03
N LEU A 188 -12.31 -8.93 -2.71
CA LEU A 188 -11.34 -8.34 -1.76
C LEU A 188 -10.81 -9.34 -0.74
N ILE A 189 -11.67 -9.85 0.15
CA ILE A 189 -11.30 -10.84 1.19
C ILE A 189 -11.71 -12.25 0.78
N LYS A 190 -12.86 -12.35 0.10
CA LYS A 190 -13.39 -13.57 -0.49
C LYS A 190 -13.87 -13.28 -1.90
N GLN A 191 -13.84 -14.30 -2.73
CA GLN A 191 -14.21 -14.16 -4.13
C GLN A 191 -15.70 -13.85 -4.28
N GLY A 192 -16.03 -12.82 -5.08
CA GLY A 192 -17.40 -12.45 -5.40
C GLY A 192 -18.21 -11.81 -4.26
N GLU A 193 -17.61 -11.60 -3.09
CA GLU A 193 -18.23 -10.81 -2.01
C GLU A 193 -17.80 -9.35 -2.15
N ASP A 194 -18.79 -8.44 -2.17
CA ASP A 194 -18.55 -7.00 -2.17
C ASP A 194 -18.17 -6.53 -0.77
N CYS A 195 -17.04 -5.83 -0.65
CA CYS A 195 -16.66 -5.16 0.60
C CYS A 195 -17.02 -3.67 0.50
N LYS A 196 -18.31 -3.37 0.72
CA LYS A 196 -18.88 -2.03 0.51
C LYS A 196 -18.50 -0.99 1.57
N CYS A 197 -18.08 -1.48 2.74
CA CYS A 197 -17.71 -0.65 3.88
C CYS A 197 -16.39 -1.15 4.48
N PRO A 198 -15.67 -0.30 5.22
CA PRO A 198 -14.41 -0.68 5.86
C PRO A 198 -14.55 -1.95 6.68
N THR A 199 -13.83 -3.00 6.28
CA THR A 199 -13.91 -4.32 6.92
C THR A 199 -12.57 -4.66 7.57
N ARG A 200 -12.60 -5.03 8.85
CA ARG A 200 -11.39 -5.38 9.61
C ARG A 200 -10.81 -6.71 9.14
N LEU A 201 -9.49 -6.78 9.00
CA LEU A 201 -8.76 -8.03 8.76
C LEU A 201 -8.41 -8.74 10.08
N ASP A 202 -9.28 -9.65 10.51
CA ASP A 202 -9.13 -10.34 11.81
C ASP A 202 -8.10 -11.49 11.82
N SER A 203 -7.61 -11.93 10.66
CA SER A 203 -6.70 -13.08 10.56
C SER A 203 -5.25 -12.81 11.00
N MET A 204 -4.94 -11.57 11.39
CA MET A 204 -3.59 -11.11 11.70
C MET A 204 -3.31 -11.22 13.20
N LYS A 205 -2.30 -12.03 13.58
CA LYS A 205 -1.91 -12.19 14.99
C LYS A 205 -1.00 -11.07 15.49
N ASP A 206 -0.15 -10.56 14.60
CA ASP A 206 0.82 -9.52 14.91
C ASP A 206 0.29 -8.17 14.43
N ALA A 207 0.47 -7.12 15.25
CA ALA A 207 0.09 -5.76 14.89
C ALA A 207 0.80 -5.32 13.60
N VAL A 208 0.05 -4.73 12.66
CA VAL A 208 0.59 -4.17 11.42
C VAL A 208 1.14 -2.77 11.67
N VAL A 209 2.24 -2.45 11.01
CA VAL A 209 3.00 -1.20 11.25
C VAL A 209 3.27 -0.42 9.96
N SER A 210 3.03 -1.04 8.81
CA SER A 210 3.10 -0.41 7.51
C SER A 210 2.15 -1.14 6.57
N ILE A 211 1.42 -0.38 5.76
CA ILE A 211 0.62 -0.87 4.65
C ILE A 211 1.03 -0.11 3.39
N ALA A 212 0.99 -0.79 2.24
CA ALA A 212 1.19 -0.21 0.92
C ALA A 212 0.22 -0.87 -0.06
N SER A 213 -0.27 -0.11 -1.03
CA SER A 213 -1.15 -0.59 -2.09
C SER A 213 -0.49 -0.34 -3.44
N GLY A 214 -0.51 -1.35 -4.32
CA GLY A 214 -0.40 -1.13 -5.76
C GLY A 214 -1.80 -1.05 -6.38
N ASN A 215 -1.91 -1.27 -7.68
CA ASN A 215 -3.20 -1.19 -8.38
C ASN A 215 -4.20 -2.21 -7.82
N ASP A 216 -3.80 -3.48 -7.77
CA ASP A 216 -4.67 -4.59 -7.36
C ASP A 216 -4.05 -5.51 -6.30
N HIS A 217 -3.15 -4.98 -5.46
CA HIS A 217 -2.58 -5.76 -4.36
C HIS A 217 -2.26 -4.88 -3.15
N ILE A 218 -2.29 -5.50 -1.96
CA ILE A 218 -1.91 -4.88 -0.70
C ILE A 218 -0.73 -5.64 -0.09
N VAL A 219 0.23 -4.89 0.41
CA VAL A 219 1.37 -5.37 1.19
C VAL A 219 1.24 -4.83 2.61
N MET A 220 1.51 -5.67 3.60
CA MET A 220 1.51 -5.30 5.01
C MET A 220 2.77 -5.81 5.69
N VAL A 221 3.37 -4.98 6.55
CA VAL A 221 4.50 -5.37 7.40
C VAL A 221 4.04 -5.35 8.86
N SER A 222 4.26 -6.45 9.58
CA SER A 222 3.96 -6.51 11.02
C SER A 222 5.08 -5.93 11.88
N ALA A 223 4.79 -5.67 13.16
CA ALA A 223 5.77 -5.18 14.13
C ALA A 223 6.96 -6.12 14.35
N VAL A 224 6.79 -7.41 14.01
CA VAL A 224 7.84 -8.43 14.04
C VAL A 224 8.49 -8.65 12.66
N GLY A 225 8.25 -7.73 11.71
CA GLY A 225 8.83 -7.73 10.36
C GLY A 225 8.35 -8.87 9.47
N THR A 226 7.18 -9.45 9.77
CA THR A 226 6.55 -10.42 8.85
C THR A 226 5.83 -9.65 7.75
N VAL A 227 6.11 -10.01 6.50
CA VAL A 227 5.43 -9.45 5.33
C VAL A 227 4.22 -10.30 4.97
N PHE A 228 3.10 -9.66 4.72
CA PHE A 228 1.87 -10.30 4.24
C PHE A 228 1.41 -9.63 2.96
N THR A 229 0.93 -10.43 2.00
CA THR A 229 0.40 -9.93 0.73
C THR A 229 -0.90 -10.62 0.36
N PHE A 230 -1.78 -9.90 -0.33
CA PHE A 230 -3.02 -10.42 -0.90
C PHE A 230 -3.53 -9.49 -2.00
N GLY A 231 -4.38 -10.04 -2.88
CA GLY A 231 -4.89 -9.38 -4.08
C GLY A 231 -4.55 -10.14 -5.36
N CYS A 232 -4.37 -9.43 -6.46
CA CYS A 232 -3.95 -9.96 -7.76
C CYS A 232 -2.51 -10.46 -7.72
N ALA A 233 -2.23 -11.56 -8.42
CA ALA A 233 -0.92 -12.22 -8.44
C ALA A 233 -0.34 -12.40 -9.85
N GLU A 234 -1.02 -11.94 -10.91
CA GLU A 234 -0.69 -12.26 -12.31
C GLU A 234 0.74 -11.89 -12.70
N GLN A 235 1.27 -10.81 -12.14
CA GLN A 235 2.62 -10.31 -12.42
C GLN A 235 3.66 -10.75 -11.38
N GLY A 236 3.25 -11.55 -10.38
CA GLY A 236 4.11 -11.96 -9.27
C GLY A 236 4.15 -10.97 -8.11
N GLN A 237 3.33 -9.92 -8.13
CA GLN A 237 3.31 -8.83 -7.14
C GLN A 237 2.96 -9.26 -5.71
N LEU A 238 2.50 -10.50 -5.50
CA LEU A 238 2.34 -11.06 -4.16
C LEU A 238 3.61 -11.71 -3.60
N GLY A 239 4.59 -12.07 -4.43
CA GLY A 239 5.88 -12.64 -4.01
C GLY A 239 5.80 -13.98 -3.28
N ARG A 240 4.67 -14.69 -3.38
CA ARG A 240 4.43 -15.96 -2.65
C ARG A 240 3.76 -17.03 -3.50
N ILE A 241 3.52 -16.73 -4.77
CA ILE A 241 2.79 -17.56 -5.72
C ILE A 241 3.69 -17.77 -6.93
N ALA A 242 4.11 -19.00 -7.19
CA ALA A 242 4.92 -19.30 -8.35
C ALA A 242 4.14 -19.06 -9.66
N ARG A 243 4.86 -18.64 -10.71
CA ARG A 243 4.33 -18.37 -12.07
C ARG A 243 3.36 -19.41 -12.60
N TYR A 244 3.63 -20.69 -12.35
CA TYR A 244 2.75 -21.77 -12.79
C TYR A 244 1.28 -21.62 -12.29
N PHE A 245 1.09 -21.06 -11.10
CA PHE A 245 -0.22 -20.86 -10.48
C PHE A 245 -0.88 -19.53 -10.87
N THR A 246 -0.16 -18.61 -11.51
CA THR A 246 -0.69 -17.33 -11.99
C THR A 246 -1.25 -17.48 -13.40
N ASP A 247 -0.55 -18.22 -14.28
CA ASP A 247 -0.86 -18.29 -15.72
C ASP A 247 -2.02 -19.22 -16.08
N ARG A 248 -2.29 -20.28 -15.28
CA ARG A 248 -3.32 -21.30 -15.58
C ARG A 248 -4.64 -21.08 -14.85
N GLY A 249 -5.04 -19.81 -14.74
CA GLY A 249 -6.28 -19.40 -14.11
C GLY A 249 -6.13 -19.28 -12.60
N GLY A 250 -5.52 -18.17 -12.15
CA GLY A 250 -5.45 -17.71 -10.76
C GLY A 250 -6.81 -17.59 -10.03
N ARG A 251 -7.90 -18.07 -10.62
CA ARG A 251 -9.21 -18.21 -9.99
C ARG A 251 -9.51 -19.63 -9.50
N ARG A 252 -8.75 -20.66 -9.91
CA ARG A 252 -8.99 -22.07 -9.49
C ARG A 252 -8.70 -22.32 -8.00
N SER A 253 -7.89 -21.46 -7.38
CA SER A 253 -7.59 -21.43 -5.93
C SER A 253 -7.82 -20.01 -5.38
N SER A 254 -8.90 -19.36 -5.80
CA SER A 254 -9.20 -17.94 -5.55
C SER A 254 -9.13 -17.50 -4.07
N ASN A 255 -9.41 -18.42 -3.14
CA ASN A 255 -9.28 -18.13 -1.70
C ASN A 255 -7.82 -17.92 -1.22
N SER A 256 -6.82 -18.39 -1.97
CA SER A 256 -5.41 -18.25 -1.56
C SER A 256 -4.80 -16.88 -1.88
N PHE A 257 -5.36 -16.15 -2.85
CA PHE A 257 -4.85 -14.84 -3.28
C PHE A 257 -5.48 -13.70 -2.48
N LEU A 258 -6.78 -13.80 -2.19
CA LEU A 258 -7.57 -12.78 -1.49
C LEU A 258 -7.38 -12.78 0.04
N ARG A 259 -6.78 -13.84 0.59
CA ARG A 259 -6.45 -13.90 2.02
C ARG A 259 -5.04 -13.36 2.27
N PRO A 260 -4.85 -12.48 3.27
CA PRO A 260 -3.53 -12.10 3.73
C PRO A 260 -2.70 -13.34 4.08
N CYS A 261 -1.59 -13.54 3.37
CA CYS A 261 -0.67 -14.66 3.63
C CYS A 261 0.77 -14.19 3.68
N LYS A 262 1.57 -14.89 4.49
CA LYS A 262 2.97 -14.56 4.73
C LYS A 262 3.78 -14.74 3.45
N VAL A 263 4.71 -13.83 3.23
CA VAL A 263 5.73 -13.90 2.19
C VAL A 263 7.02 -14.43 2.79
N SER A 264 7.64 -15.40 2.13
CA SER A 264 8.94 -15.95 2.56
C SER A 264 10.08 -15.11 2.01
N ILE A 265 10.58 -14.17 2.80
CA ILE A 265 11.76 -13.36 2.44
C ILE A 265 13.05 -14.20 2.60
N PRO A 266 13.94 -14.24 1.59
CA PRO A 266 15.19 -14.98 1.67
C PRO A 266 16.16 -14.38 2.69
N ARG A 267 17.13 -15.19 3.11
CA ARG A 267 18.19 -14.77 4.04
C ARG A 267 19.36 -14.18 3.27
N VAL A 268 19.95 -13.12 3.78
CA VAL A 268 21.22 -12.56 3.27
C VAL A 268 22.34 -13.04 4.21
N ASN A 269 23.41 -13.62 3.65
CA ASN A 269 24.54 -14.16 4.42
C ASN A 269 24.12 -15.07 5.59
N LYS A 270 23.12 -15.93 5.37
CA LYS A 270 22.49 -16.84 6.36
C LYS A 270 21.81 -16.14 7.55
N SER A 271 21.76 -14.81 7.59
CA SER A 271 21.06 -14.02 8.61
C SER A 271 19.67 -13.59 8.14
N ARG A 272 18.75 -13.42 9.09
CA ARG A 272 17.43 -12.80 8.85
C ARG A 272 17.47 -11.38 9.37
N SER A 273 17.24 -10.43 8.47
CA SER A 273 17.03 -9.02 8.82
C SER A 273 15.54 -8.74 8.94
N LEU A 274 15.18 -7.89 9.88
CA LEU A 274 13.78 -7.48 10.13
C LEU A 274 13.32 -6.60 8.96
N ILE A 275 12.19 -6.93 8.33
CA ILE A 275 11.57 -6.01 7.38
C ILE A 275 10.94 -4.85 8.14
N VAL A 276 11.26 -3.62 7.71
CA VAL A 276 10.84 -2.39 8.38
C VAL A 276 9.91 -1.54 7.53
N GLN A 277 9.94 -1.73 6.19
CA GLN A 277 9.15 -0.91 5.28
C GLN A 277 8.76 -1.71 4.03
N ALA A 278 7.60 -1.38 3.48
CA ALA A 278 7.13 -1.89 2.20
C ALA A 278 6.73 -0.73 1.29
N PHE A 279 6.93 -0.92 -0.01
CA PHE A 279 6.52 0.00 -1.07
C PHE A 279 5.87 -0.81 -2.18
N CYS A 280 4.91 -0.19 -2.86
CA CYS A 280 4.26 -0.75 -4.02
C CYS A 280 4.44 0.21 -5.20
N GLY A 281 4.60 -0.38 -6.38
CA GLY A 281 4.23 0.25 -7.65
C GLY A 281 2.91 -0.33 -8.12
N ALA A 282 2.55 -0.07 -9.38
CA ALA A 282 1.29 -0.58 -9.91
C ALA A 282 1.19 -2.12 -9.81
N TYR A 283 2.25 -2.81 -10.24
CA TYR A 283 2.31 -4.27 -10.37
C TYR A 283 3.56 -4.89 -9.72
N SER A 284 4.19 -4.17 -8.79
CA SER A 284 5.45 -4.56 -8.17
C SER A 284 5.50 -4.17 -6.70
N THR A 285 6.23 -4.94 -5.90
CA THR A 285 6.44 -4.72 -4.47
C THR A 285 7.93 -4.70 -4.16
N TRP A 286 8.32 -3.79 -3.27
CA TRP A 286 9.62 -3.78 -2.63
C TRP A 286 9.45 -3.83 -1.11
N VAL A 287 10.36 -4.53 -0.44
CA VAL A 287 10.48 -4.49 1.02
C VAL A 287 11.91 -4.18 1.42
N ILE A 288 12.06 -3.26 2.37
CA ILE A 288 13.35 -2.85 2.91
C ILE A 288 13.54 -3.47 4.29
N ALA A 289 14.68 -4.13 4.46
CA ALA A 289 15.10 -4.71 5.71
C ALA A 289 15.94 -3.71 6.53
N LYS A 290 16.03 -3.91 7.85
CA LYS A 290 16.72 -3.02 8.80
C LYS A 290 18.22 -2.85 8.49
N ASP A 291 18.84 -3.85 7.88
CA ASP A 291 20.23 -3.83 7.42
C ASP A 291 20.41 -3.12 6.06
N GLY A 292 19.34 -2.55 5.49
CA GLY A 292 19.35 -1.86 4.21
C GLY A 292 19.14 -2.77 3.00
N SER A 293 19.03 -4.09 3.18
CA SER A 293 18.74 -5.01 2.08
C SER A 293 17.37 -4.72 1.47
N VAL A 294 17.30 -4.63 0.14
CA VAL A 294 16.04 -4.42 -0.60
C VAL A 294 15.68 -5.68 -1.36
N PHE A 295 14.49 -6.22 -1.09
CA PHE A 295 13.93 -7.34 -1.85
C PHE A 295 12.79 -6.85 -2.74
N GLY A 296 12.70 -7.37 -3.96
CA GLY A 296 11.71 -7.00 -4.95
C GLY A 296 11.02 -8.21 -5.56
N PHE A 297 9.74 -8.06 -5.90
CA PHE A 297 8.94 -9.05 -6.63
C PHE A 297 7.79 -8.37 -7.38
N GLY A 298 7.37 -8.93 -8.52
CA GLY A 298 6.35 -8.37 -9.41
C GLY A 298 6.82 -8.18 -10.85
N LEU A 299 6.18 -7.25 -11.56
CA LEU A 299 6.43 -6.92 -12.95
C LEU A 299 7.82 -6.30 -13.15
N ASN A 300 8.57 -6.78 -14.16
CA ASN A 300 9.89 -6.24 -14.50
C ASN A 300 10.17 -6.12 -16.00
N ASN A 301 9.12 -6.07 -16.82
CA ASN A 301 9.24 -6.04 -18.28
C ASN A 301 10.01 -4.85 -18.87
N TYR A 302 10.26 -3.80 -18.08
CA TYR A 302 11.10 -2.64 -18.41
C TYR A 302 12.20 -2.43 -17.37
N ASN A 303 12.63 -3.48 -16.66
CA ASN A 303 13.67 -3.41 -15.64
C ASN A 303 13.31 -2.51 -14.43
N GLN A 304 12.04 -2.16 -14.26
CA GLN A 304 11.56 -1.23 -13.22
C GLN A 304 11.75 -1.75 -11.79
N LEU A 305 11.88 -3.06 -11.55
CA LEU A 305 12.25 -3.62 -10.24
C LEU A 305 13.73 -3.42 -9.91
N GLY A 306 14.60 -3.17 -10.89
CA GLY A 306 16.06 -3.09 -10.71
C GLY A 306 16.80 -4.41 -10.87
N PHE A 307 16.22 -5.37 -11.61
CA PHE A 307 16.93 -6.55 -12.10
C PHE A 307 17.41 -6.32 -13.54
N PRO A 308 18.56 -6.92 -13.94
CA PRO A 308 19.18 -6.66 -15.24
C PRO A 308 18.47 -7.33 -16.42
N ASP A 309 17.59 -8.29 -16.16
CA ASP A 309 16.75 -8.95 -17.17
C ASP A 309 15.30 -8.46 -17.08
N SER A 310 14.53 -8.57 -18.17
CA SER A 310 13.14 -8.10 -18.23
C SER A 310 12.11 -9.14 -17.77
N GLU A 311 12.48 -10.09 -16.89
CA GLU A 311 11.57 -11.13 -16.41
C GLU A 311 10.88 -10.77 -15.09
N ASN A 312 9.60 -11.11 -14.97
CA ASN A 312 8.85 -10.94 -13.73
C ASN A 312 9.40 -11.80 -12.59
N ARG A 313 9.34 -11.25 -11.37
CA ARG A 313 9.79 -11.94 -10.15
C ARG A 313 8.60 -12.40 -9.32
N TYR A 314 8.35 -13.72 -9.31
CA TYR A 314 7.21 -14.32 -8.59
C TYR A 314 7.51 -14.65 -7.12
N LEU A 315 8.78 -14.56 -6.74
CA LEU A 315 9.27 -14.76 -5.38
C LEU A 315 10.20 -13.59 -5.02
N PRO A 316 10.38 -13.26 -3.74
CA PRO A 316 11.19 -12.13 -3.32
C PRO A 316 12.65 -12.45 -3.57
N GLU A 317 13.32 -11.58 -4.30
CA GLU A 317 14.74 -11.68 -4.61
C GLU A 317 15.46 -10.39 -4.17
N LEU A 318 16.72 -10.51 -3.76
CA LEU A 318 17.53 -9.35 -3.44
C LEU A 318 17.75 -8.54 -4.72
N VAL A 319 17.38 -7.26 -4.71
CA VAL A 319 17.46 -6.40 -5.90
C VAL A 319 18.90 -5.93 -6.11
N PRO A 320 19.58 -6.39 -7.18
CA PRO A 320 21.00 -6.07 -7.37
C PRO A 320 21.25 -4.57 -7.55
N ALA A 321 20.44 -3.90 -8.39
CA ALA A 321 20.65 -2.49 -8.71
C ALA A 321 20.38 -1.54 -7.53
N LEU A 322 19.66 -2.01 -6.51
CA LEU A 322 19.39 -1.27 -5.27
C LEU A 322 20.39 -1.60 -4.15
N SER A 323 21.43 -2.38 -4.44
CA SER A 323 22.52 -2.64 -3.49
C SER A 323 23.49 -1.45 -3.43
N GLY A 324 24.05 -1.17 -2.25
CA GLY A 324 25.13 -0.18 -2.08
C GLY A 324 24.70 1.28 -1.85
N LYS A 325 23.39 1.57 -1.76
CA LYS A 325 22.87 2.87 -1.30
C LYS A 325 21.85 2.67 -0.20
N SER A 326 21.75 3.65 0.70
CA SER A 326 20.71 3.67 1.74
C SER A 326 19.46 4.35 1.18
N TRP A 327 18.47 3.54 0.81
CA TRP A 327 17.19 4.03 0.29
C TRP A 327 16.26 4.45 1.43
N LYS A 328 15.62 5.60 1.26
CA LYS A 328 14.64 6.19 2.19
C LYS A 328 13.21 5.89 1.73
N GLN A 329 12.95 6.05 0.43
CA GLN A 329 11.63 5.87 -0.15
C GLN A 329 11.74 5.34 -1.57
N LEU A 330 10.85 4.43 -1.94
CA LEU A 330 10.61 4.03 -3.32
C LEU A 330 9.18 4.43 -3.71
N ALA A 331 8.99 4.88 -4.95
CA ALA A 331 7.68 5.13 -5.53
C ALA A 331 7.70 4.67 -6.98
N ALA A 332 6.67 3.98 -7.45
CA ALA A 332 6.70 3.39 -8.78
C ALA A 332 5.35 3.53 -9.50
N GLY A 333 5.43 3.86 -10.79
CA GLY A 333 4.27 3.83 -11.69
C GLY A 333 4.03 2.43 -12.25
N GLN A 334 3.52 2.38 -13.49
CA GLN A 334 3.30 1.11 -14.19
C GLN A 334 4.60 0.45 -14.64
N HIS A 335 5.53 1.25 -15.16
CA HIS A 335 6.74 0.77 -15.85
C HIS A 335 8.02 1.53 -15.46
N HIS A 336 7.97 2.33 -14.39
CA HIS A 336 9.12 3.05 -13.87
C HIS A 336 9.10 3.13 -12.35
N THR A 337 10.27 3.37 -11.77
CA THR A 337 10.49 3.48 -10.33
C THR A 337 11.38 4.67 -10.05
N LEU A 338 11.00 5.44 -9.03
CA LEU A 338 11.81 6.47 -8.39
C LEU A 338 12.39 5.92 -7.10
N CYS A 339 13.67 6.18 -6.87
CA CYS A 339 14.38 5.80 -5.66
C CYS A 339 14.97 7.04 -4.99
N LEU A 340 14.48 7.38 -3.81
CA LEU A 340 14.99 8.45 -2.97
C LEU A 340 15.95 7.85 -1.93
N ASN A 341 17.19 8.34 -1.87
CA ASN A 341 18.16 7.92 -0.87
C ASN A 341 18.11 8.81 0.40
N GLN A 342 18.84 8.41 1.45
CA GLN A 342 18.95 9.18 2.70
C GLN A 342 19.65 10.54 2.56
N GLU A 343 20.38 10.77 1.46
CA GLU A 343 21.05 12.04 1.17
C GLU A 343 20.12 13.07 0.50
N GLY A 344 18.89 12.69 0.15
CA GLY A 344 17.96 13.55 -0.56
C GLY A 344 18.16 13.59 -2.08
N LYS A 345 18.88 12.61 -2.66
CA LYS A 345 19.04 12.44 -4.11
C LYS A 345 18.01 11.48 -4.66
N VAL A 346 17.49 11.80 -5.84
CA VAL A 346 16.49 10.98 -6.55
C VAL A 346 17.15 10.28 -7.73
N TYR A 347 16.78 9.02 -7.92
CA TYR A 347 17.19 8.20 -9.04
C TYR A 347 15.94 7.63 -9.72
N ALA A 348 16.00 7.40 -11.03
CA ALA A 348 14.95 6.73 -11.79
C ALA A 348 15.48 5.48 -12.51
N LEU A 349 14.62 4.49 -12.67
CA LEU A 349 14.84 3.31 -13.50
C LEU A 349 13.50 2.86 -14.12
N GLY A 350 13.56 2.14 -15.23
CA GLY A 350 12.38 1.70 -15.97
C GLY A 350 12.29 2.28 -17.38
N ARG A 351 11.08 2.23 -17.95
CA ARG A 351 10.72 2.79 -19.25
C ARG A 351 10.86 4.32 -19.27
N GLY A 352 11.38 4.87 -20.35
CA GLY A 352 11.62 6.30 -20.57
C GLY A 352 10.48 7.08 -21.23
N ASP A 353 9.62 6.39 -22.00
CA ASP A 353 8.54 7.00 -22.77
C ASP A 353 7.68 7.99 -21.98
N TYR A 354 7.27 9.07 -22.65
CA TYR A 354 6.48 10.18 -22.08
C TYR A 354 7.19 10.89 -20.93
N GLY A 355 8.53 10.91 -20.91
CA GLY A 355 9.29 11.65 -19.91
C GLY A 355 9.27 11.10 -18.48
N ARG A 356 8.65 9.95 -18.21
CA ARG A 356 8.36 9.46 -16.84
C ARG A 356 9.58 9.30 -15.93
N LEU A 357 10.78 9.16 -16.51
CA LEU A 357 12.04 9.07 -15.77
C LEU A 357 12.58 10.44 -15.32
N GLY A 358 12.26 11.53 -16.01
CA GLY A 358 12.78 12.86 -15.69
C GLY A 358 14.26 13.03 -16.03
N LEU A 359 14.76 12.27 -17.01
CA LEU A 359 16.18 12.23 -17.41
C LEU A 359 16.44 12.87 -18.78
N GLY A 360 15.43 13.51 -19.38
CA GLY A 360 15.51 14.08 -20.73
C GLY A 360 14.90 13.18 -21.81
N GLU A 361 14.70 13.76 -23.01
CA GLU A 361 14.03 13.13 -24.17
C GLU A 361 14.82 11.95 -24.76
N ASP A 362 16.14 11.96 -24.63
CA ASP A 362 17.02 10.97 -25.27
C ASP A 362 17.09 9.62 -24.51
N ILE A 363 16.38 9.48 -23.39
CA ILE A 363 16.44 8.29 -22.54
C ILE A 363 15.20 7.42 -22.74
N GLU A 364 15.33 6.36 -23.54
CA GLU A 364 14.24 5.39 -23.81
C GLU A 364 14.01 4.41 -22.65
N GLN A 365 15.07 4.06 -21.90
CA GLN A 365 15.01 3.16 -20.76
C GLN A 365 16.22 3.37 -19.84
N ALA A 366 16.04 3.19 -18.53
CA ALA A 366 17.11 3.17 -17.54
C ALA A 366 17.10 1.84 -16.77
N ASP A 367 18.06 0.96 -17.05
CA ASP A 367 18.12 -0.38 -16.44
C ASP A 367 18.64 -0.39 -15.01
N THR A 368 19.31 0.70 -14.62
CA THR A 368 19.86 0.88 -13.27
C THR A 368 19.46 2.27 -12.74
N PRO A 369 19.38 2.44 -11.41
CA PRO A 369 19.04 3.73 -10.80
C PRO A 369 19.95 4.85 -11.32
N THR A 370 19.39 5.70 -12.16
CA THR A 370 20.08 6.81 -12.83
C THR A 370 19.70 8.11 -12.13
N HIS A 371 20.70 8.88 -11.70
CA HIS A 371 20.50 10.08 -10.90
C HIS A 371 19.79 11.18 -11.71
N ILE A 372 18.81 11.86 -11.10
CA ILE A 372 18.15 13.03 -11.69
C ILE A 372 18.84 14.29 -11.15
N PRO A 373 19.75 14.94 -11.90
CA PRO A 373 20.63 15.98 -11.37
C PRO A 373 19.93 17.31 -11.06
N SER A 374 18.77 17.57 -11.67
CA SER A 374 17.99 18.80 -11.46
C SER A 374 17.28 18.86 -10.10
N LEU A 375 17.21 17.73 -9.37
CA LEU A 375 16.57 17.64 -8.07
C LEU A 375 17.60 17.64 -6.94
N THR A 376 17.42 18.53 -5.97
CA THR A 376 18.29 18.65 -4.79
C THR A 376 17.47 18.68 -3.50
N ASP A 377 18.01 18.11 -2.43
CA ASP A 377 17.40 18.14 -1.09
C ASP A 377 15.95 17.59 -1.05
N ILE A 378 15.69 16.50 -1.77
CA ILE A 378 14.37 15.89 -1.82
C ILE A 378 14.04 15.16 -0.52
N VAL A 379 12.81 15.37 -0.02
CA VAL A 379 12.29 14.72 1.20
C VAL A 379 11.28 13.63 0.89
N SER A 380 10.58 13.70 -0.24
CA SER A 380 9.58 12.71 -0.64
C SER A 380 9.46 12.60 -2.17
N VAL A 381 9.09 11.41 -2.63
CA VAL A 381 8.77 11.09 -4.04
C VAL A 381 7.41 10.40 -4.15
N ALA A 382 6.72 10.57 -5.28
CA ALA A 382 5.50 9.86 -5.61
C ALA A 382 5.49 9.51 -7.10
N ALA A 383 4.88 8.39 -7.47
CA ALA A 383 4.71 7.97 -8.86
C ALA A 383 3.50 7.04 -8.98
N ASN A 384 2.75 7.19 -10.07
CA ASN A 384 1.65 6.32 -10.48
C ASN A 384 1.45 6.48 -11.99
N GLY A 385 0.86 5.51 -12.67
CA GLY A 385 0.66 5.56 -14.11
C GLY A 385 1.97 5.82 -14.85
N CYS A 386 2.02 6.95 -15.56
CA CYS A 386 3.20 7.46 -16.27
C CYS A 386 3.66 8.84 -15.77
N VAL A 387 3.32 9.23 -14.54
CA VAL A 387 3.75 10.49 -13.91
C VAL A 387 4.61 10.26 -12.68
N SER A 388 5.38 11.28 -12.35
CA SER A 388 6.39 11.29 -11.29
C SER A 388 6.41 12.64 -10.59
N PHE A 389 6.61 12.61 -9.27
CA PHE A 389 6.67 13.81 -8.43
C PHE A 389 7.78 13.72 -7.39
N ALA A 390 8.31 14.88 -7.01
CA ALA A 390 9.25 15.03 -5.90
C ALA A 390 8.92 16.29 -5.09
N ILE A 391 9.27 16.28 -3.80
CA ILE A 391 9.11 17.43 -2.90
C ILE A 391 10.45 17.70 -2.23
N ASP A 392 10.93 18.94 -2.28
CA ASP A 392 12.16 19.34 -1.60
C ASP A 392 11.94 19.77 -0.13
N LYS A 393 13.04 19.92 0.63
CA LYS A 393 13.00 20.39 2.03
C LYS A 393 12.36 21.77 2.21
N ALA A 394 12.35 22.61 1.17
CA ALA A 394 11.75 23.95 1.21
C ALA A 394 10.25 23.93 0.91
N GLY A 395 9.68 22.75 0.62
CA GLY A 395 8.27 22.58 0.29
C GLY A 395 7.92 22.97 -1.15
N ALA A 396 8.90 23.03 -2.06
CA ALA A 396 8.60 23.08 -3.49
C ALA A 396 8.33 21.67 -4.01
N GLY A 397 7.23 21.53 -4.76
CA GLY A 397 6.94 20.32 -5.52
C GLY A 397 7.49 20.40 -6.94
N TYR A 398 7.85 19.25 -7.50
CA TYR A 398 8.27 19.06 -8.88
C TYR A 398 7.45 17.92 -9.50
N GLY A 399 7.11 18.03 -10.78
CA GLY A 399 6.38 17.01 -11.54
C GLY A 399 7.00 16.78 -12.92
N TRP A 400 6.90 15.56 -13.42
CA TRP A 400 7.31 15.18 -14.78
C TRP A 400 6.59 13.89 -15.23
N GLY A 401 6.65 13.58 -16.53
CA GLY A 401 5.96 12.46 -17.13
C GLY A 401 4.91 12.89 -18.15
N ILE A 402 3.91 12.02 -18.35
CA ILE A 402 2.87 12.24 -19.36
C ILE A 402 2.01 13.47 -19.06
N GLY A 403 1.76 14.31 -20.07
CA GLY A 403 0.98 15.55 -19.94
C GLY A 403 -0.52 15.40 -20.18
N THR A 404 -0.95 14.36 -20.91
CA THR A 404 -2.32 14.20 -21.45
C THR A 404 -3.44 14.34 -20.42
N ASN A 405 -3.21 13.91 -19.18
CA ASN A 405 -4.21 13.97 -18.11
C ASN A 405 -4.15 15.25 -17.27
N LEU A 406 -3.33 16.25 -17.65
CA LEU A 406 -3.20 17.54 -16.95
C LEU A 406 -2.74 17.40 -15.48
N GLN A 407 -1.98 16.35 -15.16
CA GLN A 407 -1.57 16.02 -13.79
C GLN A 407 -0.38 16.87 -13.28
N LEU A 408 0.35 17.57 -14.17
CA LEU A 408 1.67 18.15 -13.88
C LEU A 408 1.68 19.65 -13.55
N THR A 409 0.50 20.29 -13.45
CA THR A 409 0.35 21.74 -13.21
C THR A 409 0.94 22.65 -14.30
N THR A 410 1.42 22.16 -15.44
CA THR A 410 1.98 23.00 -16.52
C THR A 410 0.90 23.89 -17.13
N GLY A 411 -0.27 23.31 -17.40
CA GLY A 411 -1.43 23.98 -18.00
C GLY A 411 -1.74 23.50 -19.42
N ASP A 412 -0.90 22.62 -19.95
CA ASP A 412 -0.95 21.99 -21.27
C ASP A 412 -0.88 20.47 -21.12
N GLU A 413 -1.05 19.78 -22.24
CA GLU A 413 -1.08 18.31 -22.35
C GLU A 413 0.26 17.74 -22.82
N ASP A 414 1.29 18.60 -22.95
CA ASP A 414 2.61 18.21 -23.43
C ASP A 414 3.35 17.39 -22.36
N ASP A 415 4.07 16.37 -22.82
CA ASP A 415 4.89 15.54 -21.94
C ASP A 415 6.07 16.34 -21.39
N VAL A 416 6.37 16.08 -20.12
CA VAL A 416 7.45 16.76 -19.39
C VAL A 416 8.58 15.77 -19.15
N TRP A 417 9.70 16.00 -19.83
CA TRP A 417 10.84 15.06 -19.87
C TRP A 417 11.88 15.27 -18.76
N GLU A 418 11.81 16.41 -18.06
CA GLU A 418 12.66 16.76 -16.93
C GLU A 418 11.81 17.39 -15.82
N PRO A 419 12.16 17.23 -14.53
CA PRO A 419 11.37 17.79 -13.43
C PRO A 419 11.10 19.30 -13.58
N VAL A 420 9.82 19.68 -13.64
CA VAL A 420 9.39 21.08 -13.59
C VAL A 420 8.73 21.40 -12.26
N LYS A 421 8.94 22.61 -11.76
CA LYS A 421 8.34 23.07 -10.52
C LYS A 421 6.81 23.14 -10.65
N LEU A 422 6.09 22.64 -9.66
CA LEU A 422 4.64 22.75 -9.60
C LEU A 422 4.22 24.20 -9.40
N THR A 423 3.24 24.67 -10.18
CA THR A 423 2.78 26.08 -10.18
C THR A 423 1.26 26.21 -10.08
N GLY A 424 0.80 27.41 -9.74
CA GLY A 424 -0.61 27.76 -9.70
C GLY A 424 -0.92 28.68 -8.52
N ARG A 425 -2.00 29.46 -8.63
CA ARG A 425 -2.40 30.46 -7.63
C ARG A 425 -2.45 29.90 -6.20
N ASN A 426 -2.93 28.67 -6.03
CA ASN A 426 -3.05 28.04 -4.72
C ASN A 426 -1.71 27.55 -4.12
N LEU A 427 -0.64 27.53 -4.92
CA LEU A 427 0.72 27.16 -4.52
C LEU A 427 1.67 28.39 -4.39
N GLU A 428 1.23 29.59 -4.78
CA GLU A 428 2.04 30.81 -4.64
C GLU A 428 2.29 31.16 -3.17
N THR A 429 1.26 31.02 -2.33
CA THR A 429 1.31 31.32 -0.88
C THR A 429 1.52 30.09 -0.01
N ARG A 430 1.68 28.91 -0.61
CA ARG A 430 1.73 27.62 0.09
C ARG A 430 3.00 26.85 -0.22
N GLN A 431 3.26 25.85 0.60
CA GLN A 431 4.26 24.80 0.40
C GLN A 431 3.55 23.48 0.18
N VAL A 432 4.12 22.66 -0.69
CA VAL A 432 3.68 21.30 -0.96
C VAL A 432 4.16 20.40 0.17
N ALA A 433 3.23 19.82 0.93
CA ALA A 433 3.53 18.93 2.05
C ALA A 433 3.45 17.45 1.66
N GLN A 434 2.48 17.09 0.80
CA GLN A 434 2.31 15.74 0.29
C GLN A 434 1.73 15.80 -1.13
N VAL A 435 2.16 14.87 -1.99
CA VAL A 435 1.59 14.63 -3.31
C VAL A 435 1.15 13.17 -3.40
N GLY A 436 -0.04 12.94 -3.92
CA GLY A 436 -0.56 11.64 -4.30
C GLY A 436 -1.00 11.71 -5.76
N CYS A 437 -0.78 10.64 -6.51
CA CYS A 437 -1.10 10.59 -7.94
C CYS A 437 -1.92 9.33 -8.23
N GLY A 438 -3.06 9.53 -8.88
CA GLY A 438 -3.93 8.47 -9.36
C GLY A 438 -3.66 8.12 -10.81
N GLY A 439 -4.61 7.45 -11.46
CA GLY A 439 -4.52 7.12 -12.88
C GLY A 439 -4.58 8.36 -13.77
N GLN A 440 -5.45 9.32 -13.44
CA GLN A 440 -5.71 10.50 -14.28
C GLN A 440 -5.76 11.82 -13.49
N HIS A 441 -5.58 11.79 -12.18
CA HIS A 441 -5.62 12.96 -11.32
C HIS A 441 -4.43 13.01 -10.36
N THR A 442 -4.22 14.17 -9.76
CA THR A 442 -3.22 14.41 -8.71
C THR A 442 -3.88 15.13 -7.55
N VAL A 443 -3.50 14.76 -6.34
CA VAL A 443 -3.96 15.32 -5.08
C VAL A 443 -2.76 15.86 -4.31
N ILE A 444 -2.90 17.03 -3.69
CA ILE A 444 -1.82 17.72 -3.00
C ILE A 444 -2.32 18.20 -1.64
N ILE A 445 -1.56 17.95 -0.58
CA ILE A 445 -1.70 18.69 0.67
C ILE A 445 -0.80 19.91 0.57
N ALA A 446 -1.37 21.10 0.68
CA ALA A 446 -0.65 22.36 0.68
C ALA A 446 -0.80 23.07 2.02
N THR A 447 0.31 23.46 2.63
CA THR A 447 0.35 24.18 3.92
C THR A 447 0.71 25.64 3.67
N ASP A 448 0.05 26.57 4.35
CA ASP A 448 0.39 27.99 4.25
C ASP A 448 1.84 28.22 4.70
N ARG A 449 2.57 29.08 3.97
CA ARG A 449 3.92 29.46 4.38
C ARG A 449 3.82 30.23 5.69
N THR A 450 4.39 29.69 6.76
CA THR A 450 4.63 30.49 7.96
C THR A 450 5.63 31.57 7.58
N GLU A 451 5.20 32.84 7.59
CA GLU A 451 6.13 33.96 7.51
C GLU A 451 7.11 33.83 8.69
N GLU A 452 8.39 33.54 8.40
CA GLU A 452 9.45 33.74 9.37
C GLU A 452 9.48 35.24 9.69
N LYS A 453 9.05 35.60 10.91
CA LYS A 453 9.15 36.95 11.45
C LYS A 453 10.57 37.32 11.83
#